data_AF-A0A0M8MEF9-F1
#
_entry.id   AF-A0A0M8MEF9-F1
#
_cell.length_a   1.000
_cell.length_b   1.000
_cell.length_c   1.000
_cell.angle_alpha   90.00
_cell.angle_beta   90.00
_cell.angle_gamma   90.00
#
_symmetry.space_group_name_H-M   'P 1'
#
loop_
_entity.id
_entity.type
_entity.pdbx_description
1 polymer ?
#
loop_
_entity_poly.entity_id
_entity_poly.type
_entity_poly.pdbx_seq_one_letter_code
_entity_poly.pdbx_strand_id
1 'polypeptide(L)'
;MPDSDTRSTPPCGSHAGQRRVSSSSPRAAERPSSPPAVTGAPASGYPPRRPRSDRRTSAAPTIGARTDRKAPPMSVSSLRRARRALALSIAAALAAAALVFAVAPAATAATQGAGFGAWQPTSTHGWHGSMRVGDVHTYCILPGIPLPTGTTSDHGVRTEAAGLSPQQLTGINLLVTRYGQTEDPVQAAAVGWAVKAIADWETTLRTFGYRGDSLAGAIDWTFARLAPAHNARVQELALAYYAEGSSVAVGVTDAAGSVVFLRDDADPLGGAVRVDASTPDARGTLTLTGAVFADDGTIERHDVVPGEEYAITVAPAAETTPGRPLDVSAHGRFRVDTVAAVRHFTTPGGQDTAGPAGPVEFEVSGHDTTRHPLFFPTISTVAAAAALPGESFVDDVTVGGDLTHWPRTAEGDRLPVRAHAAVYLLDAEPGEPSPDVPEGAVLAGELSLETRGEGPTRVVSSWTMDTPGWYVAVWSITRQAQSAEVAAHLAADTVYTEAFASPTQITRVESPPPPVETEEPAAPDTPAEPSAPPSTAQLAETGSDPRGIRGIAGISVILLTAGLTAAALVQRRRFGDAVPIR
;
A
#
# COMPACT_ATOMS: atom_id res chain seq x y z
N MET A 1 -24.76 16.31 71.86
CA MET A 1 -24.71 17.79 71.73
C MET A 1 -23.31 18.25 71.43
N PRO A 2 -23.04 18.77 70.22
CA PRO A 2 -23.72 18.52 68.93
C PRO A 2 -22.88 17.58 68.03
N ASP A 3 -23.36 16.53 67.34
CA ASP A 3 -24.67 16.14 66.74
C ASP A 3 -24.84 16.68 65.29
N SER A 4 -25.25 15.90 64.26
CA SER A 4 -25.66 14.48 64.21
C SER A 4 -25.67 13.86 62.79
N ASP A 5 -25.73 12.51 62.72
CA ASP A 5 -26.32 11.65 61.64
C ASP A 5 -25.69 11.63 60.22
N THR A 6 -25.85 10.62 59.34
CA THR A 6 -26.66 9.35 59.28
C THR A 6 -25.72 8.13 59.00
N ARG A 7 -26.05 6.81 59.00
CA ARG A 7 -27.27 5.95 58.92
C ARG A 7 -27.81 5.72 57.48
N SER A 8 -28.35 4.57 57.02
CA SER A 8 -28.79 3.29 57.64
C SER A 8 -28.46 2.04 56.78
N THR A 9 -28.77 0.84 57.28
CA THR A 9 -28.66 -0.49 56.62
C THR A 9 -30.07 -1.19 56.53
N PRO A 10 -30.22 -2.54 56.48
CA PRO A 10 -30.25 -3.48 55.32
C PRO A 10 -31.68 -4.12 55.19
N PRO A 11 -31.97 -5.45 55.08
CA PRO A 11 -31.36 -6.65 54.43
C PRO A 11 -32.37 -7.52 53.58
N CYS A 12 -31.96 -8.76 53.22
CA CYS A 12 -32.77 -9.98 52.95
C CYS A 12 -33.48 -10.23 51.59
N GLY A 13 -33.55 -11.52 51.19
CA GLY A 13 -34.37 -12.06 50.10
C GLY A 13 -33.87 -13.43 49.57
N SER A 14 -34.71 -14.47 49.58
CA SER A 14 -34.30 -15.85 49.21
C SER A 14 -35.40 -16.71 48.56
N HIS A 15 -35.14 -17.27 47.37
CA HIS A 15 -35.80 -18.46 46.79
C HIS A 15 -34.78 -19.13 45.83
N ALA A 16 -34.59 -20.46 45.74
CA ALA A 16 -35.46 -21.65 45.84
C ALA A 16 -36.33 -21.89 44.59
N GLY A 17 -35.85 -22.75 43.68
CA GLY A 17 -36.56 -23.10 42.44
C GLY A 17 -35.93 -24.26 41.65
N GLN A 18 -36.17 -25.51 42.06
CA GLN A 18 -35.83 -26.68 41.24
C GLN A 18 -36.86 -26.92 40.14
N ARG A 19 -36.43 -27.39 38.96
CA ARG A 19 -37.22 -28.30 38.12
C ARG A 19 -36.31 -29.24 37.32
N ARG A 20 -36.76 -30.49 37.16
CA ARG A 20 -36.14 -31.54 36.33
C ARG A 20 -36.83 -31.62 34.95
N VAL A 21 -36.16 -32.28 34.01
CA VAL A 21 -36.61 -33.24 32.97
C VAL A 21 -35.59 -33.12 31.82
N SER A 22 -34.63 -34.04 31.60
CA SER A 22 -34.68 -35.48 31.28
C SER A 22 -34.86 -35.77 29.78
N SER A 23 -34.24 -36.87 29.30
CA SER A 23 -34.09 -37.31 27.88
C SER A 23 -33.15 -36.42 27.01
N SER A 24 -32.37 -36.95 26.05
CA SER A 24 -31.97 -38.35 25.77
C SER A 24 -30.77 -38.44 24.79
N SER A 25 -29.86 -39.40 25.02
CA SER A 25 -28.96 -39.98 23.99
C SER A 25 -29.73 -41.00 23.10
N PRO A 26 -29.18 -41.63 22.03
CA PRO A 26 -27.79 -41.66 21.56
C PRO A 26 -27.54 -41.65 20.02
N ARG A 27 -26.28 -41.48 19.60
CA ARG A 27 -25.53 -42.32 18.61
C ARG A 27 -24.08 -41.80 18.46
N ALA A 28 -23.06 -42.65 18.53
CA ALA A 28 -22.39 -43.31 17.38
C ALA A 28 -21.87 -42.28 16.34
N ALA A 29 -20.61 -41.86 16.31
CA ALA A 29 -19.32 -42.57 16.27
C ALA A 29 -18.92 -43.07 14.87
N GLU A 30 -17.90 -42.44 14.27
CA GLU A 30 -17.11 -43.00 13.17
C GLU A 30 -15.71 -42.37 13.12
N ARG A 31 -14.74 -43.07 12.50
CA ARG A 31 -13.35 -42.61 12.32
C ARG A 31 -13.05 -42.39 10.83
N PRO A 32 -12.32 -41.33 10.44
CA PRO A 32 -11.61 -41.32 9.17
C PRO A 32 -10.47 -42.35 9.17
N SER A 33 -10.32 -43.10 8.08
CA SER A 33 -9.31 -44.16 7.93
C SER A 33 -8.08 -43.70 7.15
N SER A 34 -6.93 -44.34 7.38
CA SER A 34 -5.72 -44.13 6.58
C SER A 34 -5.86 -44.71 5.16
N PRO A 35 -5.32 -44.06 4.12
CA PRO A 35 -5.18 -44.67 2.78
C PRO A 35 -4.05 -45.72 2.75
N PRO A 36 -4.08 -46.70 1.83
CA PRO A 36 -3.22 -47.88 1.87
C PRO A 36 -1.89 -47.72 1.11
N ALA A 37 -0.91 -48.56 1.47
CA ALA A 37 0.27 -48.82 0.65
C ALA A 37 -0.04 -49.84 -0.46
N VAL A 38 0.60 -49.69 -1.63
CA VAL A 38 0.55 -50.66 -2.73
C VAL A 38 1.97 -51.05 -3.13
N THR A 39 2.27 -52.35 -3.12
CA THR A 39 3.54 -52.93 -3.56
C THR A 39 3.42 -53.49 -4.97
N GLY A 40 4.29 -53.09 -5.89
CA GLY A 40 4.25 -53.54 -7.28
C GLY A 40 5.51 -53.20 -8.09
N ALA A 41 6.49 -54.08 -8.06
CA ALA A 41 7.65 -54.14 -8.97
C ALA A 41 7.53 -55.43 -9.82
N PRO A 42 8.23 -55.61 -10.98
CA PRO A 42 9.53 -55.00 -11.30
C PRO A 42 9.82 -54.64 -12.78
N ALA A 43 11.06 -54.14 -12.97
CA ALA A 43 11.96 -54.33 -14.12
C ALA A 43 11.91 -53.41 -15.37
N SER A 44 13.11 -52.87 -15.67
CA SER A 44 13.68 -52.52 -17.00
C SER A 44 13.15 -51.30 -17.77
N GLY A 45 13.99 -50.26 -17.90
CA GLY A 45 13.79 -49.13 -18.80
C GLY A 45 14.85 -48.04 -18.63
N TYR A 46 15.87 -47.99 -19.50
CA TYR A 46 16.95 -46.99 -19.43
C TYR A 46 16.50 -45.60 -19.94
N PRO A 47 16.77 -44.50 -19.23
CA PRO A 47 16.80 -43.16 -19.82
C PRO A 47 18.10 -42.93 -20.62
N PRO A 48 18.07 -42.16 -21.72
CA PRO A 48 19.24 -41.96 -22.58
C PRO A 48 20.31 -41.07 -21.94
N ARG A 49 21.58 -41.50 -22.04
CA ARG A 49 22.74 -40.70 -21.63
C ARG A 49 22.93 -39.49 -22.57
N ARG A 50 23.21 -38.30 -22.00
CA ARG A 50 23.88 -37.23 -22.76
C ARG A 50 25.25 -37.74 -23.24
N PRO A 51 25.65 -37.49 -24.50
CA PRO A 51 26.91 -38.00 -25.03
C PRO A 51 28.12 -37.35 -24.36
N ARG A 52 29.07 -38.19 -23.93
CA ARG A 52 30.36 -37.81 -23.35
C ARG A 52 31.37 -37.67 -24.47
N SER A 53 31.88 -36.47 -24.74
CA SER A 53 32.89 -36.21 -25.75
C SER A 53 34.28 -36.63 -25.25
N ASP A 54 34.69 -37.85 -25.58
CA ASP A 54 36.00 -38.40 -25.19
C ASP A 54 36.93 -38.51 -26.41
N ARG A 55 38.20 -38.06 -26.25
CA ARG A 55 39.44 -38.47 -26.94
C ARG A 55 39.34 -38.99 -28.40
N ARG A 56 40.10 -38.52 -29.41
CA ARG A 56 41.58 -38.45 -29.49
C ARG A 56 42.03 -38.31 -30.97
N THR A 57 43.33 -38.03 -31.17
CA THR A 57 44.20 -38.37 -32.34
C THR A 57 43.93 -37.80 -33.74
N SER A 58 44.88 -36.97 -34.16
CA SER A 58 45.62 -37.02 -35.43
C SER A 58 44.90 -37.31 -36.75
N ALA A 59 44.83 -36.28 -37.60
CA ALA A 59 45.58 -36.26 -38.87
C ALA A 59 45.77 -34.81 -39.36
N ALA A 60 46.84 -34.55 -40.10
CA ALA A 60 46.96 -33.36 -40.94
C ALA A 60 46.56 -33.71 -42.38
N PRO A 61 45.90 -32.80 -43.10
CA PRO A 61 45.95 -32.81 -44.56
C PRO A 61 46.46 -31.47 -45.13
N THR A 62 47.52 -31.59 -45.93
CA THR A 62 47.63 -31.03 -47.29
C THR A 62 47.45 -29.52 -47.49
N ILE A 63 48.55 -28.88 -47.90
CA ILE A 63 48.61 -27.55 -48.50
C ILE A 63 47.72 -27.49 -49.76
N GLY A 64 46.79 -26.55 -49.81
CA GLY A 64 45.96 -26.19 -50.98
C GLY A 64 46.01 -24.69 -51.24
N ALA A 65 46.02 -24.27 -52.52
CA ALA A 65 46.42 -22.91 -52.92
C ALA A 65 45.27 -21.96 -53.29
N ARG A 66 45.58 -20.65 -53.29
CA ARG A 66 44.75 -19.49 -53.72
C ARG A 66 43.53 -19.19 -52.82
N THR A 67 43.09 -17.93 -52.67
CA THR A 67 43.36 -16.72 -53.49
C THR A 67 43.82 -15.51 -52.67
N ASP A 68 44.72 -14.70 -53.25
CA ASP A 68 45.03 -13.37 -52.74
C ASP A 68 43.81 -12.43 -52.74
N ARG A 69 43.37 -12.00 -51.55
CA ARG A 69 42.62 -10.75 -51.39
C ARG A 69 43.49 -9.74 -50.66
N LYS A 70 44.24 -8.98 -51.45
CA LYS A 70 45.13 -7.90 -51.01
C LYS A 70 44.33 -6.84 -50.24
N ALA A 71 44.49 -6.81 -48.92
CA ALA A 71 43.84 -5.81 -48.07
C ALA A 71 44.26 -4.39 -48.51
N PRO A 72 43.33 -3.42 -48.57
CA PRO A 72 43.67 -2.06 -48.97
C PRO A 72 44.61 -1.40 -47.93
N PRO A 73 45.56 -0.55 -48.35
CA PRO A 73 46.49 0.09 -47.42
C PRO A 73 45.74 0.99 -46.44
N MET A 74 45.84 0.68 -45.15
CA MET A 74 45.25 1.49 -44.09
C MET A 74 45.80 2.92 -44.13
N SER A 75 44.95 3.87 -44.51
CA SER A 75 45.29 5.31 -44.55
C SER A 75 45.91 5.74 -43.23
N VAL A 76 46.93 6.61 -43.27
CA VAL A 76 47.63 7.15 -42.09
C VAL A 76 46.67 7.81 -41.08
N SER A 77 45.50 8.26 -41.55
CA SER A 77 44.39 8.73 -40.71
C SER A 77 43.80 7.64 -39.78
N SER A 78 43.66 6.40 -40.26
CA SER A 78 43.09 5.27 -39.51
C SER A 78 44.01 4.82 -38.37
N LEU A 79 45.33 4.74 -38.61
CA LEU A 79 46.33 4.46 -37.58
C LEU A 79 46.35 5.51 -36.47
N ARG A 80 46.11 6.79 -36.80
CA ARG A 80 45.95 7.87 -35.81
C ARG A 80 44.64 7.76 -35.02
N ARG A 81 43.54 7.31 -35.64
CA ARG A 81 42.26 7.02 -34.93
C ARG A 81 42.41 5.82 -34.01
N ALA A 82 43.00 4.71 -34.48
CA ALA A 82 43.22 3.50 -33.68
C ALA A 82 44.11 3.77 -32.45
N ARG A 83 45.22 4.51 -32.61
CA ARG A 83 46.07 4.90 -31.47
C ARG A 83 45.35 5.83 -30.48
N ARG A 84 44.48 6.75 -30.94
CA ARG A 84 43.66 7.58 -30.06
C ARG A 84 42.59 6.78 -29.32
N ALA A 85 41.92 5.83 -29.99
CA ALA A 85 40.95 4.94 -29.37
C ALA A 85 41.61 4.07 -28.28
N LEU A 86 42.78 3.48 -28.58
CA LEU A 86 43.55 2.69 -27.61
C LEU A 86 44.01 3.52 -26.40
N ALA A 87 44.51 4.74 -26.64
CA ALA A 87 44.90 5.65 -25.57
C ALA A 87 43.69 6.06 -24.70
N LEU A 88 42.53 6.31 -25.31
CA LEU A 88 41.29 6.61 -24.58
C LEU A 88 40.76 5.39 -23.79
N SER A 89 40.84 4.18 -24.34
CA SER A 89 40.45 2.97 -23.59
C SER A 89 41.39 2.66 -22.42
N ILE A 90 42.70 2.92 -22.57
CA ILE A 90 43.67 2.78 -21.48
C ILE A 90 43.42 3.87 -20.43
N ALA A 91 43.18 5.12 -20.83
CA ALA A 91 42.84 6.21 -19.90
C ALA A 91 41.51 5.94 -19.16
N ALA A 92 40.50 5.40 -19.84
CA ALA A 92 39.23 5.01 -19.23
C ALA A 92 39.39 3.82 -18.27
N ALA A 93 40.20 2.81 -18.63
CA ALA A 93 40.50 1.69 -17.74
C ALA A 93 41.29 2.11 -16.50
N LEU A 94 42.27 3.02 -16.66
CA LEU A 94 43.01 3.60 -15.54
C LEU A 94 42.14 4.51 -14.68
N ALA A 95 41.22 5.29 -15.27
CA ALA A 95 40.26 6.09 -14.52
C ALA A 95 39.25 5.21 -13.75
N ALA A 96 38.76 4.13 -14.35
CA ALA A 96 37.90 3.16 -13.69
C ALA A 96 38.63 2.43 -12.55
N ALA A 97 39.88 1.99 -12.77
CA ALA A 97 40.71 1.40 -11.72
C ALA A 97 40.99 2.40 -10.59
N ALA A 98 41.34 3.64 -10.90
CA ALA A 98 41.54 4.70 -9.92
C ALA A 98 40.26 5.01 -9.13
N LEU A 99 39.09 4.97 -9.77
CA LEU A 99 37.80 5.14 -9.10
C LEU A 99 37.50 3.97 -8.15
N VAL A 100 37.78 2.73 -8.55
CA VAL A 100 37.66 1.54 -7.68
C VAL A 100 38.61 1.61 -6.49
N PHE A 101 39.87 2.02 -6.69
CA PHE A 101 40.84 2.19 -5.60
C PHE A 101 40.54 3.41 -4.71
N ALA A 102 39.88 4.45 -5.21
CA ALA A 102 39.46 5.62 -4.43
C ALA A 102 38.17 5.39 -3.61
N VAL A 103 37.45 4.29 -3.87
CA VAL A 103 36.22 3.88 -3.14
C VAL A 103 36.49 2.68 -2.20
N ALA A 104 37.70 2.12 -2.20
CA ALA A 104 38.12 1.17 -1.17
C ALA A 104 38.14 1.85 0.20
N PRO A 105 37.55 1.25 1.26
CA PRO A 105 37.52 1.86 2.59
C PRO A 105 38.96 2.04 3.12
N ALA A 106 39.21 3.18 3.77
CA ALA A 106 40.53 3.50 4.31
C ALA A 106 40.93 2.47 5.39
N ALA A 107 41.94 1.66 5.10
CA ALA A 107 42.39 0.58 5.97
C ALA A 107 43.11 1.15 7.22
N THR A 108 42.34 1.42 8.26
CA THR A 108 42.80 1.91 9.56
C THR A 108 43.32 0.74 10.40
N ALA A 109 44.41 0.94 11.16
CA ALA A 109 44.83 -0.06 12.14
C ALA A 109 43.87 -0.05 13.34
N ALA A 110 43.40 -1.22 13.79
CA ALA A 110 42.57 -1.28 14.99
C ALA A 110 43.37 -0.77 16.21
N THR A 111 42.73 0.09 17.00
CA THR A 111 43.30 0.64 18.23
C THR A 111 42.68 -0.03 19.46
N GLN A 112 43.36 0.11 20.60
CA GLN A 112 42.87 -0.36 21.88
C GLN A 112 41.57 0.40 22.26
N GLY A 113 40.50 -0.33 22.57
CA GLY A 113 39.29 0.24 23.17
C GLY A 113 39.30 0.12 24.70
N ALA A 114 38.14 0.19 25.34
CA ALA A 114 37.99 -0.13 26.75
C ALA A 114 38.08 -1.66 27.00
N GLY A 115 38.75 -2.04 28.10
CA GLY A 115 38.96 -3.44 28.51
C GLY A 115 40.12 -3.61 29.50
N PHE A 116 40.52 -4.87 29.71
CA PHE A 116 41.68 -5.27 30.52
C PHE A 116 42.63 -6.17 29.73
N GLY A 117 43.94 -6.11 30.00
CA GLY A 117 44.96 -6.94 29.34
C GLY A 117 46.05 -6.10 28.67
N ALA A 118 46.85 -6.75 27.82
CA ALA A 118 47.91 -6.11 27.05
C ALA A 118 47.54 -6.05 25.56
N TRP A 119 47.51 -4.84 24.99
CA TRP A 119 47.23 -4.61 23.58
C TRP A 119 48.46 -4.93 22.71
N GLN A 120 48.68 -6.23 22.47
CA GLN A 120 49.77 -6.78 21.66
C GLN A 120 49.33 -8.13 21.08
N PRO A 121 49.88 -8.60 19.94
CA PRO A 121 49.38 -9.80 19.24
C PRO A 121 49.27 -11.06 20.12
N THR A 122 50.21 -11.27 21.03
CA THR A 122 50.17 -12.39 21.99
C THR A 122 50.62 -11.92 23.38
N SER A 123 49.94 -12.36 24.44
CA SER A 123 50.29 -12.11 25.84
C SER A 123 49.67 -13.18 26.75
N THR A 124 50.21 -13.36 27.95
CA THR A 124 49.83 -14.43 28.91
C THR A 124 48.33 -14.47 29.25
N HIS A 125 47.67 -13.31 29.23
CA HIS A 125 46.24 -13.13 29.55
C HIS A 125 45.52 -12.28 28.51
N GLY A 126 46.05 -12.22 27.27
CA GLY A 126 45.42 -11.56 26.13
C GLY A 126 44.98 -10.10 26.34
N TRP A 127 43.84 -9.79 25.72
CA TRP A 127 43.06 -8.56 25.84
C TRP A 127 41.59 -8.95 25.91
N HIS A 128 40.88 -8.36 26.88
CA HIS A 128 39.50 -8.65 27.25
C HIS A 128 38.73 -7.33 27.25
N GLY A 129 38.12 -7.01 26.11
CA GLY A 129 37.42 -5.76 25.89
C GLY A 129 37.13 -5.51 24.42
N SER A 130 36.82 -4.25 24.13
CA SER A 130 36.60 -3.74 22.78
C SER A 130 37.90 -3.40 22.06
N MET A 131 37.81 -3.29 20.74
CA MET A 131 38.87 -2.81 19.85
C MET A 131 38.23 -1.79 18.91
N ARG A 132 38.85 -0.63 18.73
CA ARG A 132 38.27 0.46 17.94
C ARG A 132 38.76 0.43 16.51
N VAL A 133 37.82 0.43 15.55
CA VAL A 133 38.09 0.63 14.13
C VAL A 133 37.42 1.93 13.72
N GLY A 134 38.20 3.02 13.73
CA GLY A 134 37.65 4.37 13.79
C GLY A 134 36.86 4.58 15.10
N ASP A 135 35.60 4.97 14.97
CA ASP A 135 34.71 5.23 16.12
C ASP A 135 33.82 4.04 16.51
N VAL A 136 33.97 2.89 15.84
CA VAL A 136 33.19 1.68 16.14
C VAL A 136 33.93 0.80 17.15
N HIS A 137 33.28 0.45 18.26
CA HIS A 137 33.76 -0.59 19.17
C HIS A 137 33.42 -1.97 18.60
N THR A 138 34.44 -2.80 18.42
CA THR A 138 34.35 -4.14 17.84
C THR A 138 34.86 -5.19 18.81
N TYR A 139 34.37 -6.41 18.69
CA TYR A 139 34.65 -7.53 19.59
C TYR A 139 35.08 -8.77 18.81
N CYS A 140 36.06 -9.52 19.32
CA CYS A 140 36.64 -10.62 18.55
C CYS A 140 35.64 -11.78 18.43
N ILE A 141 35.43 -12.28 17.22
CA ILE A 141 34.53 -13.40 16.90
C ILE A 141 35.28 -14.69 16.48
N LEU A 142 36.62 -14.68 16.55
CA LEU A 142 37.45 -15.84 16.27
C LEU A 142 38.49 -16.01 17.40
N PRO A 143 38.12 -16.63 18.53
CA PRO A 143 39.03 -16.84 19.66
C PRO A 143 40.20 -17.77 19.29
N GLY A 144 41.21 -17.87 20.17
CA GLY A 144 42.36 -18.76 20.01
C GLY A 144 43.52 -18.26 19.12
N ILE A 145 43.31 -17.27 18.24
CA ILE A 145 44.38 -16.71 17.37
C ILE A 145 44.87 -15.31 17.85
N PRO A 146 45.98 -14.75 17.33
CA PRO A 146 46.57 -13.50 17.83
C PRO A 146 45.62 -12.29 17.79
N LEU A 147 45.83 -11.30 18.66
CA LEU A 147 45.00 -10.09 18.67
C LEU A 147 45.19 -9.24 17.39
N PRO A 148 44.13 -8.62 16.86
CA PRO A 148 44.16 -7.89 15.59
C PRO A 148 44.79 -6.48 15.72
N THR A 149 46.01 -6.38 16.24
CA THR A 149 46.71 -5.09 16.47
C THR A 149 47.38 -4.52 15.19
N GLY A 150 46.83 -4.84 14.01
CA GLY A 150 47.41 -4.51 12.70
C GLY A 150 46.46 -3.69 11.83
N THR A 151 46.81 -3.51 10.56
CA THR A 151 45.94 -2.88 9.56
C THR A 151 44.66 -3.70 9.37
N THR A 152 43.52 -3.10 9.69
CA THR A 152 42.20 -3.76 9.66
C THR A 152 41.42 -3.35 8.41
N SER A 153 40.71 -4.31 7.83
CA SER A 153 39.75 -4.06 6.74
C SER A 153 38.33 -4.19 7.26
N ASP A 154 37.50 -3.19 6.97
CA ASP A 154 36.05 -3.19 7.21
C ASP A 154 35.35 -3.73 5.96
N HIS A 155 34.58 -4.80 6.12
CA HIS A 155 33.79 -5.41 5.04
C HIS A 155 32.35 -4.90 4.98
N GLY A 156 31.97 -3.97 5.86
CA GLY A 156 30.59 -3.54 6.05
C GLY A 156 29.75 -4.59 6.77
N VAL A 157 28.42 -4.44 6.69
CA VAL A 157 27.46 -5.37 7.28
C VAL A 157 27.45 -6.69 6.50
N ARG A 158 27.50 -7.82 7.22
CA ARG A 158 27.56 -9.17 6.66
C ARG A 158 26.65 -10.14 7.44
N THR A 159 25.83 -10.86 6.68
CA THR A 159 25.04 -12.04 7.10
C THR A 159 25.88 -13.33 7.15
N GLU A 160 27.14 -13.25 6.71
CA GLU A 160 28.13 -14.33 6.74
C GLU A 160 29.46 -13.74 7.27
N ALA A 161 29.86 -14.10 8.49
CA ALA A 161 31.12 -13.65 9.10
C ALA A 161 31.75 -14.78 9.93
N ALA A 162 33.06 -14.99 9.80
CA ALA A 162 33.85 -16.03 10.50
C ALA A 162 33.29 -17.47 10.47
N GLY A 163 32.36 -17.80 9.56
CA GLY A 163 31.68 -19.11 9.51
C GLY A 163 30.55 -19.28 10.54
N LEU A 164 30.12 -18.21 11.20
CA LEU A 164 29.07 -18.22 12.22
C LEU A 164 27.67 -18.43 11.64
N SER A 165 26.81 -19.10 12.40
CA SER A 165 25.40 -19.28 12.06
C SER A 165 24.57 -18.00 12.28
N PRO A 166 23.40 -17.84 11.62
CA PRO A 166 22.51 -16.69 11.81
C PRO A 166 22.14 -16.42 13.28
N GLN A 167 21.89 -17.48 14.07
CA GLN A 167 21.62 -17.38 15.51
C GLN A 167 22.78 -16.72 16.29
N GLN A 168 24.02 -17.11 15.98
CA GLN A 168 25.21 -16.53 16.60
C GLN A 168 25.41 -15.08 16.16
N LEU A 169 25.15 -14.78 14.88
CA LEU A 169 25.24 -13.41 14.36
C LEU A 169 24.20 -12.49 15.02
N THR A 170 22.94 -12.92 15.19
CA THR A 170 21.94 -12.13 15.93
C THR A 170 22.34 -11.93 17.39
N GLY A 171 22.79 -12.99 18.07
CA GLY A 171 23.25 -12.91 19.46
C GLY A 171 24.41 -11.93 19.64
N ILE A 172 25.41 -12.00 18.76
CA ILE A 172 26.56 -11.09 18.77
C ILE A 172 26.11 -9.66 18.42
N ASN A 173 25.29 -9.47 17.39
CA ASN A 173 24.78 -8.16 16.97
C ASN A 173 24.00 -7.46 18.09
N LEU A 174 23.13 -8.18 18.79
CA LEU A 174 22.40 -7.71 19.96
C LEU A 174 23.39 -7.18 21.03
N LEU A 175 24.39 -7.97 21.41
CA LEU A 175 25.33 -7.58 22.45
C LEU A 175 26.23 -6.42 22.04
N VAL A 176 26.80 -6.43 20.82
CA VAL A 176 27.71 -5.35 20.39
C VAL A 176 26.98 -4.03 20.12
N THR A 177 25.69 -4.08 19.80
CA THR A 177 24.81 -2.90 19.66
C THR A 177 24.33 -2.39 21.01
N ARG A 178 23.78 -3.26 21.86
CA ARG A 178 23.11 -2.90 23.12
C ARG A 178 24.07 -2.56 24.26
N TYR A 179 25.22 -3.24 24.31
CA TYR A 179 26.20 -3.12 25.40
C TYR A 179 27.62 -2.85 24.90
N GLY A 180 27.92 -3.14 23.63
CA GLY A 180 29.28 -3.09 23.12
C GLY A 180 29.87 -1.71 22.81
N GLN A 181 29.03 -0.70 22.51
CA GLN A 181 29.50 0.66 22.24
C GLN A 181 29.71 1.41 23.57
N THR A 182 30.76 1.03 24.31
CA THR A 182 31.03 1.49 25.68
C THR A 182 32.51 1.71 25.95
N GLU A 183 32.80 2.72 26.77
CA GLU A 183 34.14 3.00 27.31
C GLU A 183 34.32 2.47 28.76
N ASP A 184 33.31 1.79 29.34
CA ASP A 184 33.50 1.04 30.60
C ASP A 184 34.30 -0.25 30.33
N PRO A 185 35.52 -0.42 30.90
CA PRO A 185 36.30 -1.63 30.71
C PRO A 185 35.64 -2.88 31.31
N VAL A 186 34.76 -2.75 32.32
CA VAL A 186 34.06 -3.89 32.93
C VAL A 186 32.97 -4.41 32.00
N GLN A 187 32.09 -3.53 31.51
CA GLN A 187 31.09 -3.88 30.50
C GLN A 187 31.72 -4.36 29.20
N ALA A 188 32.76 -3.68 28.69
CA ALA A 188 33.46 -4.12 27.48
C ALA A 188 34.12 -5.50 27.63
N ALA A 189 34.77 -5.78 28.78
CA ALA A 189 35.32 -7.10 29.04
C ALA A 189 34.24 -8.19 29.09
N ALA A 190 33.09 -7.90 29.70
CA ALA A 190 31.97 -8.83 29.78
C ALA A 190 31.34 -9.13 28.40
N VAL A 191 31.11 -8.09 27.57
CA VAL A 191 30.67 -8.26 26.18
C VAL A 191 31.70 -9.07 25.38
N GLY A 192 32.99 -8.77 25.53
CA GLY A 192 34.06 -9.50 24.85
C GLY A 192 34.18 -10.97 25.23
N TRP A 193 33.82 -11.36 26.46
CA TRP A 193 33.70 -12.77 26.86
C TRP A 193 32.43 -13.43 26.29
N ALA A 194 31.28 -12.76 26.39
CA ALA A 194 30.01 -13.29 25.88
C ALA A 194 30.01 -13.49 24.36
N VAL A 195 30.51 -12.51 23.59
CA VAL A 195 30.65 -12.57 22.12
C VAL A 195 31.55 -13.74 21.71
N LYS A 196 32.71 -13.91 22.35
CA LYS A 196 33.60 -15.06 22.09
C LYS A 196 32.91 -16.39 22.42
N ALA A 197 32.21 -16.47 23.55
CA ALA A 197 31.49 -17.68 23.98
C ALA A 197 30.30 -18.06 23.08
N ILE A 198 29.64 -17.08 22.45
CA ILE A 198 28.62 -17.30 21.41
C ILE A 198 29.28 -17.75 20.09
N ALA A 199 30.41 -17.17 19.71
CA ALA A 199 31.11 -17.48 18.47
C ALA A 199 31.74 -18.89 18.46
N ASP A 200 32.52 -19.23 19.51
CA ASP A 200 33.08 -20.55 19.75
C ASP A 200 33.24 -20.77 21.26
N TRP A 201 32.34 -21.56 21.85
CA TRP A 201 32.34 -21.90 23.26
C TRP A 201 33.60 -22.66 23.69
N GLU A 202 34.04 -23.68 22.94
CA GLU A 202 35.16 -24.53 23.35
C GLU A 202 36.47 -23.75 23.31
N THR A 203 36.77 -23.08 22.20
CA THR A 203 38.01 -22.30 22.09
C THR A 203 38.02 -21.14 23.09
N THR A 204 36.87 -20.54 23.41
CA THR A 204 36.76 -19.51 24.45
C THR A 204 37.16 -20.03 25.83
N LEU A 205 36.66 -21.21 26.24
CA LEU A 205 37.06 -21.83 27.51
C LEU A 205 38.53 -22.26 27.53
N ARG A 206 39.11 -22.61 26.37
CA ARG A 206 40.46 -23.22 26.29
C ARG A 206 41.60 -22.23 26.01
N THR A 207 41.33 -21.06 25.42
CA THR A 207 42.35 -20.10 24.91
C THR A 207 43.45 -19.77 25.95
N PHE A 208 43.10 -19.62 27.23
CA PHE A 208 44.05 -19.27 28.31
C PHE A 208 44.41 -20.46 29.23
N GLY A 209 44.24 -21.69 28.76
CA GLY A 209 44.65 -22.91 29.46
C GLY A 209 43.74 -23.37 30.60
N TYR A 210 42.56 -22.76 30.77
CA TYR A 210 41.55 -23.21 31.73
C TYR A 210 41.03 -24.61 31.38
N ARG A 211 40.87 -25.46 32.41
CA ARG A 211 40.57 -26.90 32.27
C ARG A 211 39.16 -27.32 32.66
N GLY A 212 38.36 -26.43 33.24
CA GLY A 212 36.95 -26.70 33.55
C GLY A 212 36.03 -26.50 32.35
N ASP A 213 34.75 -26.33 32.62
CA ASP A 213 33.64 -26.35 31.65
C ASP A 213 32.73 -25.12 31.72
N SER A 214 32.90 -24.24 32.71
CA SER A 214 32.08 -23.03 32.88
C SER A 214 32.76 -21.76 32.36
N LEU A 215 31.98 -20.89 31.71
CA LEU A 215 32.41 -19.54 31.33
C LEU A 215 32.85 -18.72 32.55
N ALA A 216 32.12 -18.84 33.66
CA ALA A 216 32.46 -18.21 34.95
C ALA A 216 33.90 -18.56 35.39
N GLY A 217 34.26 -19.85 35.37
CA GLY A 217 35.59 -20.31 35.75
C GLY A 217 36.70 -19.98 34.74
N ALA A 218 36.38 -19.85 33.46
CA ALA A 218 37.34 -19.39 32.44
C ALA A 218 37.66 -17.89 32.61
N ILE A 219 36.65 -17.08 32.95
CA ILE A 219 36.82 -15.68 33.34
C ILE A 219 37.62 -15.61 34.63
N ASP A 220 37.22 -16.35 35.68
CA ASP A 220 37.90 -16.36 36.99
C ASP A 220 39.39 -16.70 36.87
N TRP A 221 39.71 -17.78 36.16
CA TRP A 221 41.07 -18.22 35.89
C TRP A 221 41.96 -17.12 35.29
N THR A 222 41.36 -16.21 34.51
CA THR A 222 42.05 -15.11 33.86
C THR A 222 42.04 -13.85 34.74
N PHE A 223 40.88 -13.45 35.25
CA PHE A 223 40.66 -12.18 35.95
C PHE A 223 41.12 -12.19 37.42
N ALA A 224 41.17 -13.35 38.09
CA ALA A 224 41.81 -13.48 39.41
C ALA A 224 43.34 -13.21 39.36
N ARG A 225 43.93 -13.10 38.17
CA ARG A 225 45.34 -12.72 37.94
C ARG A 225 45.45 -11.37 37.24
N LEU A 226 44.61 -11.11 36.23
CA LEU A 226 44.65 -9.91 35.40
C LEU A 226 44.03 -8.67 36.08
N ALA A 227 42.87 -8.81 36.72
CA ALA A 227 42.09 -7.68 37.24
C ALA A 227 41.19 -8.12 38.43
N PRO A 228 41.78 -8.50 39.59
CA PRO A 228 41.04 -9.22 40.65
C PRO A 228 39.83 -8.45 41.20
N ALA A 229 39.93 -7.12 41.30
CA ALA A 229 38.86 -6.25 41.79
C ALA A 229 37.62 -6.21 40.88
N HIS A 230 37.76 -6.57 39.60
CA HIS A 230 36.66 -6.54 38.61
C HIS A 230 36.14 -7.96 38.29
N ASN A 231 36.85 -9.00 38.70
CA ASN A 231 36.62 -10.41 38.36
C ASN A 231 35.14 -10.83 38.50
N ALA A 232 34.57 -10.69 39.71
CA ALA A 232 33.19 -11.11 39.99
C ALA A 232 32.15 -10.38 39.13
N ARG A 233 32.33 -9.08 38.86
CA ARG A 233 31.39 -8.28 38.05
C ARG A 233 31.51 -8.59 36.56
N VAL A 234 32.70 -8.90 36.06
CA VAL A 234 32.89 -9.39 34.68
C VAL A 234 32.28 -10.77 34.50
N GLN A 235 32.40 -11.68 35.48
CA GLN A 235 31.69 -12.96 35.47
C GLN A 235 30.17 -12.78 35.41
N GLU A 236 29.60 -12.00 36.33
CA GLU A 236 28.16 -11.73 36.42
C GLU A 236 27.58 -11.20 35.09
N LEU A 237 28.19 -10.14 34.54
CA LEU A 237 27.73 -9.53 33.29
C LEU A 237 27.95 -10.44 32.09
N ALA A 238 29.09 -11.13 31.97
CA ALA A 238 29.35 -12.01 30.83
C ALA A 238 28.38 -13.20 30.78
N LEU A 239 27.99 -13.75 31.93
CA LEU A 239 26.98 -14.80 32.02
C LEU A 239 25.58 -14.29 31.62
N ALA A 240 25.20 -13.10 32.08
CA ALA A 240 23.93 -12.47 31.70
C ALA A 240 23.85 -12.19 30.19
N TYR A 241 24.90 -11.56 29.64
CA TYR A 241 25.01 -11.27 28.21
C TYR A 241 25.08 -12.55 27.36
N TYR A 242 25.81 -13.57 27.80
CA TYR A 242 25.84 -14.86 27.11
C TYR A 242 24.44 -15.51 27.07
N ALA A 243 23.69 -15.49 28.18
CA ALA A 243 22.34 -16.04 28.24
C ALA A 243 21.36 -15.26 27.34
N GLU A 244 21.42 -13.93 27.34
CA GLU A 244 20.60 -13.07 26.47
C GLU A 244 20.92 -13.31 24.98
N GLY A 245 22.19 -13.19 24.59
CA GLY A 245 22.63 -13.38 23.20
C GLY A 245 22.43 -14.81 22.68
N SER A 246 22.39 -15.82 23.56
CA SER A 246 22.11 -17.22 23.17
C SER A 246 20.63 -17.59 23.17
N SER A 247 19.73 -16.70 23.62
CA SER A 247 18.28 -16.96 23.71
C SER A 247 17.40 -16.00 22.89
N VAL A 248 17.97 -14.95 22.31
CA VAL A 248 17.29 -14.12 21.29
C VAL A 248 16.84 -14.99 20.10
N ALA A 249 15.67 -14.71 19.55
CA ALA A 249 15.22 -15.36 18.32
C ALA A 249 16.17 -15.05 17.15
N VAL A 250 16.26 -15.95 16.16
CA VAL A 250 17.05 -15.71 14.94
C VAL A 250 16.51 -14.47 14.22
N GLY A 251 17.38 -13.48 14.04
CA GLY A 251 17.06 -12.23 13.39
C GLY A 251 16.95 -12.35 11.88
N VAL A 252 16.49 -11.26 11.26
CA VAL A 252 16.28 -11.19 9.81
C VAL A 252 17.59 -10.92 9.08
N THR A 253 17.75 -11.46 7.87
CA THR A 253 18.85 -11.15 6.95
C THR A 253 18.52 -9.99 6.02
N ASP A 254 17.24 -9.87 5.71
CA ASP A 254 16.63 -8.96 4.74
C ASP A 254 15.14 -8.83 5.10
N ALA A 255 14.50 -7.75 4.65
CA ALA A 255 13.08 -7.48 4.90
C ALA A 255 12.46 -6.79 3.69
N ALA A 256 11.21 -7.13 3.39
CA ALA A 256 10.42 -6.53 2.33
C ALA A 256 8.93 -6.57 2.69
N GLY A 257 8.13 -5.73 2.04
CA GLY A 257 6.69 -5.73 2.19
C GLY A 257 5.97 -4.85 1.18
N SER A 258 4.65 -4.85 1.28
CA SER A 258 3.72 -4.11 0.44
C SER A 258 2.52 -3.65 1.26
N VAL A 259 1.86 -2.57 0.83
CA VAL A 259 0.61 -2.12 1.46
C VAL A 259 -0.57 -2.69 0.69
N VAL A 260 -1.48 -3.33 1.41
CA VAL A 260 -2.74 -3.88 0.89
C VAL A 260 -3.89 -3.00 1.35
N PHE A 261 -4.76 -2.63 0.41
CA PHE A 261 -6.00 -1.94 0.69
C PHE A 261 -7.16 -2.94 0.73
N LEU A 262 -8.03 -2.75 1.72
CA LEU A 262 -9.27 -3.46 1.92
C LEU A 262 -10.41 -2.45 1.74
N ARG A 263 -11.42 -2.83 0.97
CA ARG A 263 -12.60 -1.99 0.71
C ARG A 263 -13.75 -2.47 1.56
N ASP A 264 -14.59 -1.54 2.01
CA ASP A 264 -15.95 -1.88 2.40
C ASP A 264 -16.83 -1.85 1.14
N ASP A 265 -17.58 -2.92 0.90
CA ASP A 265 -18.52 -3.00 -0.23
C ASP A 265 -19.83 -2.23 0.05
N ALA A 266 -20.11 -1.89 1.32
CA ALA A 266 -21.25 -1.09 1.74
C ALA A 266 -20.94 0.43 1.79
N ASP A 267 -19.68 0.81 1.97
CA ASP A 267 -19.20 2.19 1.87
C ASP A 267 -17.91 2.26 1.05
N PRO A 268 -17.93 2.68 -0.23
CA PRO A 268 -16.70 2.79 -1.02
C PRO A 268 -15.76 3.92 -0.57
N LEU A 269 -16.18 4.81 0.35
CA LEU A 269 -15.27 5.71 1.05
C LEU A 269 -14.67 5.06 2.32
N GLY A 270 -15.25 3.98 2.83
CA GLY A 270 -14.77 3.21 3.97
C GLY A 270 -13.83 2.06 3.59
N GLY A 271 -13.08 1.56 4.58
CA GLY A 271 -12.23 0.38 4.40
C GLY A 271 -11.10 0.31 5.41
N ALA A 272 -10.06 -0.45 5.09
CA ALA A 272 -8.87 -0.57 5.91
C ALA A 272 -7.59 -0.65 5.06
N VAL A 273 -6.46 -0.39 5.71
CA VAL A 273 -5.12 -0.55 5.15
C VAL A 273 -4.32 -1.51 6.03
N ARG A 274 -3.60 -2.46 5.41
CA ARG A 274 -2.81 -3.49 6.07
C ARG A 274 -1.43 -3.57 5.44
N VAL A 275 -0.38 -3.65 6.26
CA VAL A 275 0.99 -3.83 5.76
C VAL A 275 1.33 -5.32 5.77
N ASP A 276 1.51 -5.90 4.59
CA ASP A 276 2.05 -7.26 4.45
C ASP A 276 3.57 -7.19 4.34
N ALA A 277 4.28 -7.66 5.36
CA ALA A 277 5.74 -7.72 5.37
C ALA A 277 6.23 -9.13 5.70
N SER A 278 7.43 -9.47 5.23
CA SER A 278 8.10 -10.74 5.58
C SER A 278 8.54 -10.83 7.05
N THR A 279 8.32 -9.78 7.84
CA THR A 279 8.91 -9.57 9.16
C THR A 279 7.86 -8.98 10.13
N PRO A 280 7.12 -9.80 10.91
CA PRO A 280 5.98 -9.33 11.72
C PRO A 280 6.39 -8.44 12.91
N ASP A 281 7.63 -8.59 13.39
CA ASP A 281 8.21 -7.76 14.44
C ASP A 281 8.67 -6.37 13.94
N ALA A 282 8.58 -6.09 12.63
CA ALA A 282 8.92 -4.78 12.10
C ALA A 282 7.97 -3.70 12.64
N ARG A 283 8.49 -2.49 12.84
CA ARG A 283 7.67 -1.31 13.16
C ARG A 283 8.00 -0.18 12.19
N GLY A 284 7.02 0.66 11.89
CA GLY A 284 7.18 1.68 10.86
C GLY A 284 6.17 2.81 10.95
N THR A 285 6.31 3.75 10.03
CA THR A 285 5.34 4.81 9.77
C THR A 285 4.69 4.58 8.41
N LEU A 286 3.38 4.78 8.34
CA LEU A 286 2.58 4.67 7.12
C LEU A 286 1.87 6.01 6.85
N THR A 287 2.05 6.55 5.65
CA THR A 287 1.50 7.83 5.21
C THR A 287 0.56 7.61 4.03
N LEU A 288 -0.67 8.09 4.17
CA LEU A 288 -1.76 7.99 3.21
C LEU A 288 -1.80 9.18 2.25
N THR A 289 -2.39 8.97 1.08
CA THR A 289 -2.75 10.02 0.11
C THR A 289 -4.13 9.69 -0.43
N GLY A 290 -5.05 10.66 -0.43
CA GLY A 290 -6.47 10.46 -0.76
C GLY A 290 -7.33 9.84 0.35
N ALA A 291 -6.73 9.49 1.49
CA ALA A 291 -7.43 8.94 2.66
C ALA A 291 -6.81 9.44 3.97
N VAL A 292 -7.57 9.31 5.06
CA VAL A 292 -7.14 9.49 6.45
C VAL A 292 -7.41 8.21 7.24
N PHE A 293 -6.73 8.02 8.37
CA PHE A 293 -7.09 6.98 9.32
C PHE A 293 -8.40 7.35 10.04
N ALA A 294 -9.33 6.40 10.14
CA ALA A 294 -10.72 6.69 10.51
C ALA A 294 -10.91 7.07 11.98
N ASP A 295 -9.97 6.70 12.86
CA ASP A 295 -10.03 6.89 14.30
C ASP A 295 -9.40 8.19 14.82
N ASP A 296 -8.50 8.83 14.05
CA ASP A 296 -7.86 10.11 14.41
C ASP A 296 -7.95 11.20 13.33
N GLY A 297 -8.38 10.86 12.10
CA GLY A 297 -8.49 11.80 10.98
C GLY A 297 -7.15 12.26 10.39
N THR A 298 -6.04 11.62 10.73
CA THR A 298 -4.70 11.97 10.25
C THR A 298 -4.33 11.24 8.96
N ILE A 299 -3.33 11.75 8.24
CA ILE A 299 -2.74 11.09 7.06
C ILE A 299 -1.51 10.24 7.39
N GLU A 300 -1.04 10.20 8.63
CA GLU A 300 0.24 9.59 9.01
C GLU A 300 0.13 8.85 10.34
N ARG A 301 0.48 7.57 10.34
CA ARG A 301 0.43 6.69 11.52
C ARG A 301 1.79 6.11 11.82
N HIS A 302 2.25 6.29 13.06
CA HIS A 302 3.47 5.69 13.60
C HIS A 302 3.19 4.33 14.25
N ASP A 303 4.26 3.62 14.64
CA ASP A 303 4.25 2.33 15.33
C ASP A 303 3.42 1.21 14.65
N VAL A 304 3.22 1.33 13.33
CA VAL A 304 2.43 0.41 12.51
C VAL A 304 3.00 -1.01 12.58
N VAL A 305 2.11 -1.98 12.77
CA VAL A 305 2.40 -3.41 12.89
C VAL A 305 2.03 -4.14 11.59
N PRO A 306 2.96 -4.88 10.96
CA PRO A 306 2.61 -5.73 9.82
C PRO A 306 1.57 -6.79 10.20
N GLY A 307 0.56 -6.96 9.33
CA GLY A 307 -0.56 -7.86 9.54
C GLY A 307 -1.76 -7.25 10.31
N GLU A 308 -1.62 -6.11 10.98
CA GLU A 308 -2.75 -5.38 11.57
C GLU A 308 -3.50 -4.54 10.52
N GLU A 309 -4.83 -4.47 10.68
CA GLU A 309 -5.72 -3.67 9.84
C GLU A 309 -6.04 -2.33 10.51
N TYR A 310 -5.72 -1.24 9.84
CA TYR A 310 -6.02 0.11 10.30
C TYR A 310 -7.16 0.68 9.45
N ALA A 311 -8.29 1.00 10.08
CA ALA A 311 -9.44 1.56 9.39
C ALA A 311 -9.08 2.91 8.74
N ILE A 312 -9.55 3.12 7.51
CA ILE A 312 -9.34 4.35 6.75
C ILE A 312 -10.68 4.88 6.22
N THR A 313 -10.74 6.19 6.04
CA THR A 313 -11.80 6.86 5.29
C THR A 313 -11.15 7.65 4.16
N VAL A 314 -11.64 7.43 2.94
CA VAL A 314 -11.27 8.23 1.76
C VAL A 314 -11.71 9.66 2.03
N ALA A 315 -10.73 10.55 2.12
CA ALA A 315 -10.92 11.96 2.36
C ALA A 315 -10.65 12.67 1.03
N PRO A 316 -11.69 13.09 0.28
CA PRO A 316 -11.49 13.85 -0.94
C PRO A 316 -10.73 15.13 -0.56
N ALA A 317 -9.53 15.32 -1.13
CA ALA A 317 -8.78 16.55 -0.89
C ALA A 317 -9.63 17.74 -1.34
N ALA A 318 -9.50 18.90 -0.68
CA ALA A 318 -10.38 20.06 -0.91
C ALA A 318 -10.38 20.60 -2.36
N GLU A 319 -9.42 20.17 -3.19
CA GLU A 319 -9.29 20.50 -4.61
C GLU A 319 -9.95 19.45 -5.55
N THR A 320 -10.39 18.31 -5.03
CA THR A 320 -11.05 17.26 -5.84
C THR A 320 -12.45 17.70 -6.26
N THR A 321 -12.79 17.54 -7.55
CA THR A 321 -14.15 17.84 -8.03
C THR A 321 -15.13 16.78 -7.51
N PRO A 322 -16.21 17.16 -6.82
CA PRO A 322 -17.20 16.19 -6.33
C PRO A 322 -17.80 15.35 -7.46
N GLY A 323 -17.95 14.04 -7.24
CA GLY A 323 -18.49 13.09 -8.23
C GLY A 323 -17.44 12.56 -9.23
N ARG A 324 -16.16 12.94 -9.07
CA ARG A 324 -15.05 12.27 -9.73
C ARG A 324 -14.69 10.93 -9.07
N PRO A 325 -14.03 10.02 -9.80
CA PRO A 325 -13.25 8.94 -9.22
C PRO A 325 -12.11 9.47 -8.32
N LEU A 326 -11.78 8.76 -7.24
CA LEU A 326 -10.81 9.13 -6.21
C LEU A 326 -9.69 8.08 -6.09
N ASP A 327 -8.43 8.47 -6.26
CA ASP A 327 -7.26 7.61 -6.08
C ASP A 327 -6.79 7.60 -4.62
N VAL A 328 -6.48 6.41 -4.09
CA VAL A 328 -5.93 6.24 -2.74
C VAL A 328 -4.59 5.52 -2.85
N SER A 329 -3.57 6.01 -2.15
CA SER A 329 -2.28 5.33 -2.05
C SER A 329 -1.66 5.47 -0.66
N ALA A 330 -0.75 4.56 -0.36
CA ALA A 330 -0.03 4.52 0.90
C ALA A 330 1.44 4.22 0.64
N HIS A 331 2.30 4.87 1.41
CA HIS A 331 3.74 4.64 1.43
C HIS A 331 4.24 4.66 2.87
N GLY A 332 5.29 3.91 3.18
CA GLY A 332 5.79 3.82 4.54
C GLY A 332 7.19 3.29 4.63
N ARG A 333 7.84 3.54 5.77
CA ARG A 333 9.19 3.07 6.08
C ARG A 333 9.16 2.26 7.36
N PHE A 334 9.68 1.05 7.27
CA PHE A 334 9.65 0.03 8.31
C PHE A 334 11.06 -0.40 8.69
N ARG A 335 11.21 -0.86 9.93
CA ARG A 335 12.48 -1.14 10.58
C ARG A 335 12.39 -2.45 11.37
N VAL A 336 13.45 -3.24 11.32
CA VAL A 336 13.67 -4.42 12.17
C VAL A 336 15.03 -4.28 12.85
N ASP A 337 15.04 -4.25 14.19
CA ASP A 337 16.29 -4.15 14.97
C ASP A 337 16.94 -5.52 15.25
N THR A 338 16.16 -6.61 15.22
CA THR A 338 16.67 -7.99 15.41
C THR A 338 17.22 -8.56 14.10
N VAL A 339 18.50 -8.26 13.80
CA VAL A 339 19.15 -8.59 12.53
C VAL A 339 20.20 -9.70 12.70
N ALA A 340 20.20 -10.70 11.82
CA ALA A 340 21.19 -11.79 11.73
C ALA A 340 22.43 -11.41 10.88
N ALA A 341 23.05 -10.29 11.23
CA ALA A 341 24.25 -9.77 10.58
C ALA A 341 25.14 -9.03 11.58
N VAL A 342 26.42 -8.87 11.27
CA VAL A 342 27.34 -8.01 12.01
C VAL A 342 28.12 -7.12 11.05
N ARG A 343 28.64 -5.97 11.51
CA ARG A 343 29.68 -5.25 10.74
C ARG A 343 30.99 -6.00 10.93
N HIS A 344 31.49 -6.62 9.86
CA HIS A 344 32.59 -7.59 9.94
C HIS A 344 33.93 -6.94 9.58
N PHE A 345 34.94 -7.19 10.41
CA PHE A 345 36.29 -6.70 10.22
C PHE A 345 37.31 -7.84 10.27
N THR A 346 38.32 -7.79 9.40
CA THR A 346 39.42 -8.76 9.35
C THR A 346 40.76 -8.06 9.48
N THR A 347 41.72 -8.65 10.20
CA THR A 347 43.09 -8.14 10.31
C THR A 347 44.09 -9.26 9.98
N PRO A 348 45.02 -9.07 9.03
CA PRO A 348 45.94 -10.14 8.61
C PRO A 348 46.74 -10.74 9.77
N GLY A 349 46.51 -12.03 10.05
CA GLY A 349 47.17 -12.77 11.14
C GLY A 349 46.58 -12.56 12.54
N GLY A 350 45.45 -11.86 12.67
CA GLY A 350 44.75 -11.66 13.95
C GLY A 350 43.27 -12.09 13.94
N GLN A 351 42.60 -12.01 15.08
CA GLN A 351 41.18 -12.37 15.23
C GLN A 351 40.27 -11.48 14.36
N ASP A 352 39.32 -12.10 13.66
CA ASP A 352 38.17 -11.40 13.07
C ASP A 352 37.35 -10.72 14.17
N THR A 353 36.71 -9.59 13.85
CA THR A 353 35.91 -8.82 14.80
C THR A 353 34.55 -8.43 14.25
N ALA A 354 33.58 -8.27 15.17
CA ALA A 354 32.23 -7.80 14.89
C ALA A 354 31.96 -6.46 15.59
N GLY A 355 31.44 -5.52 14.81
CA GLY A 355 30.71 -4.33 15.29
C GLY A 355 29.21 -4.45 15.00
N PRO A 356 28.40 -3.47 15.43
CA PRO A 356 26.95 -3.46 15.22
C PRO A 356 26.61 -3.41 13.73
N ALA A 357 25.65 -4.23 13.30
CA ALA A 357 25.09 -4.13 11.95
C ALA A 357 24.16 -2.92 11.79
N GLY A 358 23.52 -2.49 12.88
CA GLY A 358 22.35 -1.62 12.81
C GLY A 358 21.08 -2.40 12.44
N PRO A 359 19.98 -1.68 12.15
CA PRO A 359 18.72 -2.29 11.73
C PRO A 359 18.75 -2.75 10.26
N VAL A 360 17.77 -3.55 9.88
CA VAL A 360 17.28 -3.61 8.50
C VAL A 360 16.14 -2.61 8.38
N GLU A 361 16.17 -1.75 7.37
CA GLU A 361 15.09 -0.83 7.04
C GLU A 361 14.61 -1.07 5.61
N PHE A 362 13.30 -1.01 5.39
CA PHE A 362 12.66 -1.23 4.09
C PHE A 362 11.50 -0.27 3.87
N GLU A 363 11.20 0.02 2.61
CA GLU A 363 10.04 0.80 2.22
C GLU A 363 8.91 -0.13 1.79
N VAL A 364 7.68 0.26 2.10
CA VAL A 364 6.46 -0.38 1.62
C VAL A 364 5.63 0.65 0.85
N SER A 365 4.95 0.21 -0.20
CA SER A 365 3.94 1.02 -0.86
C SER A 365 2.79 0.16 -1.37
N GLY A 366 1.68 0.83 -1.67
CA GLY A 366 0.49 0.25 -2.27
C GLY A 366 -0.43 1.33 -2.81
N HIS A 367 -1.36 0.93 -3.67
CA HIS A 367 -2.32 1.81 -4.31
C HIS A 367 -3.64 1.05 -4.42
N ASP A 368 -4.71 1.64 -3.90
CA ASP A 368 -6.05 1.17 -4.19
C ASP A 368 -6.48 1.76 -5.53
N THR A 369 -6.99 0.94 -6.45
CA THR A 369 -7.45 1.47 -7.74
C THR A 369 -8.62 2.42 -7.53
N THR A 370 -8.78 3.36 -8.46
CA THR A 370 -9.64 4.51 -8.30
C THR A 370 -11.06 4.15 -7.83
N ARG A 371 -11.45 4.72 -6.68
CA ARG A 371 -12.75 4.48 -6.05
C ARG A 371 -13.80 5.46 -6.56
N HIS A 372 -15.05 5.03 -6.65
CA HIS A 372 -16.15 5.86 -7.12
C HIS A 372 -17.12 6.13 -5.97
N PRO A 373 -17.33 7.40 -5.57
CA PRO A 373 -18.40 7.75 -4.65
C PRO A 373 -19.76 7.35 -5.22
N LEU A 374 -20.67 6.83 -4.39
CA LEU A 374 -21.98 6.39 -4.83
C LEU A 374 -22.89 7.57 -5.17
N PHE A 375 -23.41 7.55 -6.39
CA PHE A 375 -24.53 8.36 -6.81
C PHE A 375 -25.83 7.63 -6.47
N PHE A 376 -26.69 8.28 -5.69
CA PHE A 376 -28.04 7.79 -5.39
C PHE A 376 -29.06 8.59 -6.22
N PRO A 377 -29.51 8.08 -7.37
CA PRO A 377 -30.44 8.80 -8.24
C PRO A 377 -31.85 8.91 -7.64
N THR A 378 -32.53 10.00 -7.98
CA THR A 378 -33.98 10.13 -7.81
C THR A 378 -34.62 10.66 -9.10
N ILE A 379 -35.93 10.52 -9.25
CA ILE A 379 -36.70 11.10 -10.34
C ILE A 379 -37.88 11.88 -9.76
N SER A 380 -38.30 12.93 -10.47
CA SER A 380 -39.60 13.57 -10.27
C SER A 380 -40.14 14.04 -11.62
N THR A 381 -41.39 13.68 -11.91
CA THR A 381 -42.13 13.89 -13.17
C THR A 381 -43.13 15.02 -13.09
N VAL A 382 -43.58 15.52 -14.26
CA VAL A 382 -44.79 16.34 -14.43
C VAL A 382 -45.37 16.07 -15.82
N ALA A 383 -46.25 15.07 -15.92
CA ALA A 383 -47.00 14.75 -17.12
C ALA A 383 -48.05 15.82 -17.46
N ALA A 384 -48.41 15.94 -18.74
CA ALA A 384 -49.53 16.76 -19.18
C ALA A 384 -50.85 16.14 -18.68
N ALA A 385 -51.55 16.80 -17.76
CA ALA A 385 -52.71 16.22 -17.07
C ALA A 385 -53.87 15.77 -17.99
N ALA A 386 -54.01 16.38 -19.17
CA ALA A 386 -55.00 15.99 -20.18
C ALA A 386 -54.44 16.15 -21.61
N ALA A 387 -54.93 15.32 -22.53
CA ALA A 387 -54.58 15.34 -23.96
C ALA A 387 -55.75 14.81 -24.82
N LEU A 388 -55.68 15.04 -26.13
CA LEU A 388 -56.65 14.54 -27.11
C LEU A 388 -56.18 13.23 -27.77
N PRO A 389 -57.11 12.39 -28.27
CA PRO A 389 -56.76 11.20 -29.03
C PRO A 389 -55.90 11.53 -30.26
N GLY A 390 -54.76 10.86 -30.38
CA GLY A 390 -53.77 11.10 -31.45
C GLY A 390 -52.68 12.14 -31.10
N GLU A 391 -52.66 12.69 -29.89
CA GLU A 391 -51.53 13.51 -29.40
C GLU A 391 -50.42 12.64 -28.80
N SER A 392 -49.18 13.14 -28.78
CA SER A 392 -48.07 12.49 -28.05
C SER A 392 -48.22 12.67 -26.54
N PHE A 393 -47.83 11.66 -25.76
CA PHE A 393 -47.61 11.77 -24.32
C PHE A 393 -46.44 12.74 -24.05
N VAL A 394 -46.56 13.59 -23.03
CA VAL A 394 -45.57 14.63 -22.68
C VAL A 394 -45.35 14.67 -21.17
N ASP A 395 -44.08 14.69 -20.75
CA ASP A 395 -43.66 14.70 -19.34
C ASP A 395 -42.41 15.56 -19.13
N ASP A 396 -42.42 16.44 -18.13
CA ASP A 396 -41.28 17.27 -17.73
C ASP A 396 -40.49 16.59 -16.60
N VAL A 397 -39.51 15.78 -16.99
CA VAL A 397 -38.81 14.84 -16.11
C VAL A 397 -37.54 15.47 -15.53
N THR A 398 -37.39 15.42 -14.21
CA THR A 398 -36.16 15.83 -13.51
C THR A 398 -35.47 14.61 -12.89
N VAL A 399 -34.24 14.32 -13.29
CA VAL A 399 -33.38 13.34 -12.59
C VAL A 399 -32.53 14.09 -11.56
N GLY A 400 -32.68 13.71 -10.30
CA GLY A 400 -32.01 14.29 -9.15
C GLY A 400 -31.18 13.27 -8.38
N GLY A 401 -31.00 13.54 -7.09
CA GLY A 401 -30.07 12.83 -6.21
C GLY A 401 -29.06 13.80 -5.60
N ASP A 402 -28.00 13.28 -4.99
CA ASP A 402 -26.91 14.13 -4.51
C ASP A 402 -26.04 14.62 -5.68
N LEU A 403 -26.20 15.90 -6.03
CA LEU A 403 -25.44 16.58 -7.08
C LEU A 403 -23.93 16.71 -6.76
N THR A 404 -23.54 16.46 -5.51
CA THR A 404 -22.15 16.31 -5.05
C THR A 404 -21.54 15.03 -5.59
N HIS A 405 -22.31 13.95 -5.68
CA HIS A 405 -21.85 12.64 -6.12
C HIS A 405 -22.29 12.28 -7.55
N TRP A 406 -22.94 13.20 -8.27
CA TRP A 406 -23.28 13.03 -9.69
C TRP A 406 -22.03 12.65 -10.52
N PRO A 407 -22.05 11.57 -11.31
CA PRO A 407 -20.85 11.04 -11.98
C PRO A 407 -20.20 12.03 -12.97
N ARG A 408 -18.86 12.09 -13.02
CA ARG A 408 -18.12 13.06 -13.84
C ARG A 408 -16.97 12.48 -14.67
N THR A 409 -16.64 13.17 -15.76
CA THR A 409 -15.48 12.88 -16.62
C THR A 409 -14.14 13.25 -15.95
N ALA A 410 -13.04 12.88 -16.60
CA ALA A 410 -11.69 13.29 -16.20
C ALA A 410 -11.44 14.81 -16.35
N GLU A 411 -12.31 15.53 -17.05
CA GLU A 411 -12.31 16.99 -17.22
C GLU A 411 -13.18 17.68 -16.15
N GLY A 412 -14.18 16.97 -15.61
CA GLY A 412 -15.09 17.44 -14.56
C GLY A 412 -16.51 17.75 -15.05
N ASP A 413 -16.79 17.53 -16.34
CA ASP A 413 -18.14 17.60 -16.89
C ASP A 413 -19.02 16.49 -16.31
N ARG A 414 -20.32 16.76 -16.16
CA ARG A 414 -21.28 15.74 -15.72
C ARG A 414 -21.47 14.69 -16.82
N LEU A 415 -21.32 13.43 -16.44
CA LEU A 415 -21.71 12.31 -17.28
C LEU A 415 -23.24 12.27 -17.41
N PRO A 416 -23.77 11.87 -18.58
CA PRO A 416 -25.19 11.69 -18.78
C PRO A 416 -25.69 10.44 -18.05
N VAL A 417 -26.74 10.59 -17.25
CA VAL A 417 -27.50 9.50 -16.63
C VAL A 417 -28.72 9.20 -17.50
N ARG A 418 -29.02 7.90 -17.69
CA ARG A 418 -30.19 7.44 -18.44
C ARG A 418 -31.32 7.01 -17.52
N ALA A 419 -32.51 7.48 -17.83
CA ALA A 419 -33.76 6.99 -17.28
C ALA A 419 -34.65 6.44 -18.41
N HIS A 420 -35.47 5.43 -18.09
CA HIS A 420 -36.43 4.80 -19.00
C HIS A 420 -37.80 4.72 -18.34
N ALA A 421 -38.86 5.02 -19.09
CA ALA A 421 -40.22 4.84 -18.63
C ALA A 421 -41.00 3.83 -19.47
N ALA A 422 -41.79 3.01 -18.79
CA ALA A 422 -42.90 2.29 -19.39
C ALA A 422 -44.17 3.12 -19.17
N VAL A 423 -44.95 3.37 -20.22
CA VAL A 423 -46.22 4.10 -20.14
C VAL A 423 -47.36 3.12 -20.31
N TYR A 424 -48.23 3.06 -19.29
CA TYR A 424 -49.34 2.11 -19.22
C TYR A 424 -50.68 2.80 -19.44
N LEU A 425 -51.56 2.19 -20.23
CA LEU A 425 -52.95 2.57 -20.42
C LEU A 425 -53.85 1.79 -19.45
N LEU A 426 -54.84 2.48 -18.87
CA LEU A 426 -55.91 1.95 -18.05
C LEU A 426 -57.27 2.49 -18.51
N ASP A 427 -58.28 1.62 -18.54
CA ASP A 427 -59.68 1.98 -18.83
C ASP A 427 -60.35 2.75 -17.67
N ALA A 428 -59.75 2.73 -16.48
CA ALA A 428 -60.25 3.31 -15.24
C ALA A 428 -59.22 4.24 -14.59
N GLU A 429 -59.68 5.15 -13.73
CA GLU A 429 -58.83 6.10 -13.02
C GLU A 429 -57.84 5.36 -12.10
N PRO A 430 -56.54 5.69 -12.15
CA PRO A 430 -55.53 5.04 -11.30
C PRO A 430 -55.82 5.23 -9.80
N GLY A 431 -55.46 4.23 -9.00
CA GLY A 431 -55.63 4.24 -7.55
C GLY A 431 -54.56 5.06 -6.81
N GLU A 432 -54.45 4.83 -5.50
CA GLU A 432 -53.36 5.41 -4.69
C GLU A 432 -51.97 4.92 -5.18
N PRO A 433 -50.90 5.73 -5.04
CA PRO A 433 -49.57 5.36 -5.53
C PRO A 433 -49.04 4.03 -4.98
N SER A 434 -48.57 3.16 -5.87
CA SER A 434 -48.23 1.76 -5.61
C SER A 434 -46.84 1.41 -6.17
N PRO A 435 -46.02 0.56 -5.52
CA PRO A 435 -44.79 0.04 -6.14
C PRO A 435 -45.09 -0.92 -7.30
N ASP A 436 -46.27 -1.55 -7.30
CA ASP A 436 -46.67 -2.56 -8.27
C ASP A 436 -47.59 -1.99 -9.36
N VAL A 437 -47.36 -2.41 -10.61
CA VAL A 437 -48.23 -2.15 -11.76
C VAL A 437 -49.50 -3.01 -11.63
N PRO A 438 -50.72 -2.44 -11.73
CA PRO A 438 -51.96 -3.19 -11.49
C PRO A 438 -52.29 -4.18 -12.62
N GLU A 439 -52.93 -5.29 -12.25
CA GLU A 439 -53.41 -6.30 -13.20
C GLU A 439 -54.44 -5.68 -14.17
N GLY A 440 -54.20 -5.86 -15.48
CA GLY A 440 -55.01 -5.27 -16.54
C GLY A 440 -54.42 -4.00 -17.17
N ALA A 441 -53.38 -3.39 -16.59
CA ALA A 441 -52.67 -2.28 -17.23
C ALA A 441 -51.97 -2.72 -18.52
N VAL A 442 -52.20 -2.02 -19.63
CA VAL A 442 -51.64 -2.36 -20.95
C VAL A 442 -50.44 -1.46 -21.25
N LEU A 443 -49.28 -2.03 -21.60
CA LEU A 443 -48.15 -1.23 -22.05
C LEU A 443 -48.50 -0.52 -23.37
N ALA A 444 -48.64 0.80 -23.33
CA ALA A 444 -48.94 1.63 -24.49
C ALA A 444 -47.68 2.02 -25.27
N GLY A 445 -46.56 2.20 -24.57
CA GLY A 445 -45.28 2.50 -25.18
C GLY A 445 -44.18 2.77 -24.15
N GLU A 446 -43.00 3.11 -24.66
CA GLU A 446 -41.82 3.42 -23.85
C GLU A 446 -41.36 4.87 -24.08
N LEU A 447 -40.63 5.40 -23.10
CA LEU A 447 -39.94 6.69 -23.13
C LEU A 447 -38.49 6.51 -22.68
N SER A 448 -37.60 7.40 -23.13
CA SER A 448 -36.22 7.44 -22.66
C SER A 448 -35.73 8.88 -22.48
N LEU A 449 -34.87 9.07 -21.49
CA LEU A 449 -34.23 10.33 -21.15
C LEU A 449 -32.74 10.09 -20.94
N GLU A 450 -31.90 10.96 -21.49
CA GLU A 450 -30.49 11.05 -21.17
C GLU A 450 -30.20 12.49 -20.72
N THR A 451 -29.79 12.69 -19.46
CA THR A 451 -29.69 14.02 -18.84
C THR A 451 -28.47 14.17 -17.92
N ARG A 452 -28.07 15.41 -17.66
CA ARG A 452 -26.97 15.80 -16.75
C ARG A 452 -27.46 16.45 -15.46
N GLY A 453 -28.74 16.32 -15.12
CA GLY A 453 -29.31 16.90 -13.89
C GLY A 453 -29.28 18.44 -13.90
N GLU A 454 -29.48 19.05 -15.06
CA GLU A 454 -29.46 20.51 -15.27
C GLU A 454 -30.83 21.16 -14.94
N GLY A 455 -31.88 20.36 -14.80
CA GLY A 455 -33.24 20.77 -14.48
C GLY A 455 -34.29 19.81 -15.08
N PRO A 456 -35.58 20.19 -15.08
CA PRO A 456 -36.62 19.47 -15.80
C PRO A 456 -36.30 19.40 -17.30
N THR A 457 -36.46 18.21 -17.88
CA THR A 457 -36.24 17.94 -19.30
C THR A 457 -37.54 17.41 -19.91
N ARG A 458 -38.09 18.13 -20.89
CA ARG A 458 -39.32 17.70 -21.57
C ARG A 458 -39.07 16.49 -22.45
N VAL A 459 -39.76 15.40 -22.14
CA VAL A 459 -39.82 14.18 -22.94
C VAL A 459 -41.16 14.16 -23.69
N VAL A 460 -41.13 13.73 -24.96
CA VAL A 460 -42.32 13.61 -25.83
C VAL A 460 -42.28 12.24 -26.51
N SER A 461 -43.40 11.52 -26.53
CA SER A 461 -43.47 10.20 -27.17
C SER A 461 -43.37 10.29 -28.70
N SER A 462 -42.66 9.33 -29.29
CA SER A 462 -42.61 9.09 -30.75
C SER A 462 -43.86 8.38 -31.29
N TRP A 463 -44.72 7.90 -30.39
CA TRP A 463 -46.01 7.26 -30.62
C TRP A 463 -47.14 8.17 -30.11
N THR A 464 -48.37 7.96 -30.57
CA THR A 464 -49.55 8.78 -30.22
C THR A 464 -50.52 8.03 -29.33
N MET A 465 -51.23 8.76 -28.48
CA MET A 465 -52.24 8.24 -27.56
C MET A 465 -53.58 8.08 -28.29
N ASP A 466 -53.70 7.04 -29.12
CA ASP A 466 -54.86 6.87 -30.00
C ASP A 466 -56.12 6.35 -29.27
N THR A 467 -55.99 5.87 -28.03
CA THR A 467 -57.08 5.22 -27.26
C THR A 467 -57.47 6.08 -26.05
N PRO A 468 -58.75 6.45 -25.86
CA PRO A 468 -59.20 7.12 -24.65
C PRO A 468 -58.97 6.30 -23.39
N GLY A 469 -58.60 6.97 -22.29
CA GLY A 469 -58.28 6.32 -21.01
C GLY A 469 -57.26 7.13 -20.21
N TRP A 470 -56.57 6.45 -19.30
CA TRP A 470 -55.55 7.03 -18.44
C TRP A 470 -54.18 6.46 -18.78
N TYR A 471 -53.24 7.33 -19.13
CA TYR A 471 -51.85 6.97 -19.41
C TYR A 471 -50.97 7.32 -18.21
N VAL A 472 -50.21 6.36 -17.70
CA VAL A 472 -49.37 6.49 -16.50
C VAL A 472 -47.92 6.12 -16.86
N ALA A 473 -47.00 7.08 -16.77
CA ALA A 473 -45.57 6.83 -16.97
C ALA A 473 -44.91 6.38 -15.66
N VAL A 474 -44.20 5.25 -15.69
CA VAL A 474 -43.37 4.80 -14.55
C VAL A 474 -41.90 4.84 -14.96
N TRP A 475 -41.17 5.82 -14.43
CA TRP A 475 -39.74 5.98 -14.73
C TRP A 475 -38.85 5.11 -13.86
N SER A 476 -37.71 4.71 -14.41
CA SER A 476 -36.71 3.88 -13.77
C SER A 476 -35.29 4.28 -14.16
N ILE A 477 -34.34 4.07 -13.24
CA ILE A 477 -32.90 4.16 -13.46
C ILE A 477 -32.28 2.86 -12.92
N THR A 478 -31.75 2.04 -13.82
CA THR A 478 -31.05 0.79 -13.48
C THR A 478 -29.58 0.91 -13.81
N ARG A 479 -28.71 0.23 -13.05
CA ARG A 479 -27.26 0.19 -13.30
C ARG A 479 -26.92 -0.34 -14.70
N GLN A 480 -27.68 -1.31 -15.18
CA GLN A 480 -27.44 -2.05 -16.42
C GLN A 480 -27.75 -1.23 -17.69
N ALA A 481 -28.57 -0.17 -17.58
CA ALA A 481 -28.87 0.74 -18.70
C ALA A 481 -27.81 1.84 -18.91
N GLN A 482 -26.91 2.04 -17.95
CA GLN A 482 -25.94 3.15 -17.97
C GLN A 482 -24.71 2.85 -18.83
N SER A 483 -23.88 3.87 -19.06
CA SER A 483 -22.51 3.64 -19.53
C SER A 483 -21.68 2.95 -18.43
N ALA A 484 -20.58 2.28 -18.81
CA ALA A 484 -19.68 1.65 -17.84
C ALA A 484 -19.09 2.65 -16.82
N GLU A 485 -18.86 3.89 -17.24
CA GLU A 485 -18.37 4.98 -16.38
C GLU A 485 -19.42 5.38 -15.32
N VAL A 486 -20.68 5.58 -15.72
CA VAL A 486 -21.77 5.89 -14.79
C VAL A 486 -22.10 4.70 -13.90
N ALA A 487 -22.08 3.47 -14.43
CA ALA A 487 -22.31 2.25 -13.66
C ALA A 487 -21.24 2.00 -12.57
N ALA A 488 -20.03 2.57 -12.70
CA ALA A 488 -19.01 2.51 -11.65
C ALA A 488 -19.40 3.32 -10.39
N HIS A 489 -20.20 4.38 -10.55
CA HIS A 489 -20.74 5.22 -9.46
C HIS A 489 -22.06 4.71 -8.87
N LEU A 490 -22.58 3.57 -9.32
CA LEU A 490 -23.83 2.99 -8.81
C LEU A 490 -23.53 1.70 -8.02
N ALA A 491 -24.22 1.53 -6.89
CA ALA A 491 -24.20 0.31 -6.10
C ALA A 491 -24.61 -0.90 -6.96
N ALA A 492 -24.08 -2.09 -6.66
CA ALA A 492 -24.06 -3.20 -7.62
C ALA A 492 -25.44 -3.66 -8.12
N ASP A 493 -26.45 -3.49 -7.26
CA ASP A 493 -27.86 -3.85 -7.39
C ASP A 493 -28.79 -2.65 -7.67
N THR A 494 -28.24 -1.46 -7.97
CA THR A 494 -29.04 -0.22 -8.13
C THR A 494 -30.18 -0.36 -9.15
N VAL A 495 -31.39 -0.36 -8.62
CA VAL A 495 -32.65 -0.17 -9.33
C VAL A 495 -33.44 0.90 -8.58
N TYR A 496 -33.57 2.07 -9.19
CA TYR A 496 -34.59 3.05 -8.83
C TYR A 496 -35.77 2.90 -9.78
N THR A 497 -37.00 2.92 -9.25
CA THR A 497 -38.25 2.97 -10.02
C THR A 497 -39.22 3.84 -9.25
N GLU A 498 -39.92 4.75 -9.93
CA GLU A 498 -40.99 5.53 -9.32
C GLU A 498 -42.17 4.61 -8.92
N ALA A 499 -42.99 5.02 -7.96
CA ALA A 499 -44.27 4.37 -7.74
C ALA A 499 -45.18 4.56 -8.97
N PHE A 500 -45.95 3.55 -9.33
CA PHE A 500 -47.07 3.64 -10.26
C PHE A 500 -48.16 4.57 -9.67
N ALA A 501 -48.86 5.31 -10.53
CA ALA A 501 -49.98 6.19 -10.18
C ALA A 501 -49.65 7.36 -9.23
N SER A 502 -48.42 7.88 -9.22
CA SER A 502 -48.19 9.23 -8.70
C SER A 502 -49.03 10.22 -9.52
N PRO A 503 -49.80 11.15 -8.92
CA PRO A 503 -50.60 12.12 -9.66
C PRO A 503 -49.83 12.98 -10.68
N THR A 504 -48.51 13.05 -10.55
CA THR A 504 -47.61 13.76 -11.48
C THR A 504 -47.24 12.97 -12.74
N GLN A 505 -47.60 11.70 -12.85
CA GLN A 505 -47.27 10.81 -13.98
C GLN A 505 -48.43 10.61 -14.97
N ILE A 506 -49.60 11.20 -14.68
CA ILE A 506 -50.88 10.79 -15.27
C ILE A 506 -51.32 11.78 -16.35
N THR A 507 -51.56 11.26 -17.56
CA THR A 507 -52.23 11.97 -18.65
C THR A 507 -53.59 11.31 -18.91
N ARG A 508 -54.67 12.09 -18.83
CA ARG A 508 -56.01 11.63 -19.19
C ARG A 508 -56.32 11.96 -20.65
N VAL A 509 -56.69 10.95 -21.44
CA VAL A 509 -57.12 11.12 -22.83
C VAL A 509 -58.63 10.94 -22.91
N GLU A 510 -59.34 12.02 -23.23
CA GLU A 510 -60.80 12.00 -23.28
C GLU A 510 -61.32 11.34 -24.55
N SER A 511 -62.43 10.60 -24.43
CA SER A 511 -63.19 10.16 -25.60
C SER A 511 -63.69 11.39 -26.36
N PRO A 512 -63.63 11.42 -27.71
CA PRO A 512 -64.19 12.54 -28.46
C PRO A 512 -65.68 12.66 -28.14
N PRO A 513 -66.21 13.88 -27.98
CA PRO A 513 -67.62 14.07 -27.64
C PRO A 513 -68.50 13.41 -28.71
N PRO A 514 -69.63 12.78 -28.34
CA PRO A 514 -70.56 12.24 -29.31
C PRO A 514 -71.00 13.36 -30.27
N PRO A 515 -71.19 13.06 -31.57
CA PRO A 515 -71.54 14.08 -32.55
C PRO A 515 -72.83 14.78 -32.12
N VAL A 516 -72.75 16.09 -31.90
CA VAL A 516 -73.86 16.91 -31.43
C VAL A 516 -74.96 16.90 -32.48
N GLU A 517 -76.15 16.39 -32.12
CA GLU A 517 -77.35 16.65 -32.90
C GLU A 517 -77.67 18.15 -32.83
N THR A 518 -77.72 18.80 -33.99
CA THR A 518 -77.89 20.25 -34.08
C THR A 518 -79.32 20.66 -33.75
N GLU A 519 -79.60 20.96 -32.48
CA GLU A 519 -80.82 21.67 -32.11
C GLU A 519 -80.80 23.14 -32.60
N GLU A 520 -82.00 23.65 -32.89
CA GLU A 520 -82.23 24.92 -33.59
C GLU A 520 -82.12 26.13 -32.63
N PRO A 521 -81.49 27.26 -33.02
CA PRO A 521 -81.09 28.29 -32.06
C PRO A 521 -82.24 29.17 -31.55
N ALA A 522 -82.40 29.23 -30.22
CA ALA A 522 -83.20 30.24 -29.55
C ALA A 522 -82.44 31.58 -29.38
N ALA A 523 -83.19 32.69 -29.33
CA ALA A 523 -82.67 34.06 -29.34
C ALA A 523 -82.19 34.57 -27.95
N PRO A 524 -81.41 35.67 -27.87
CA PRO A 524 -80.59 36.00 -26.69
C PRO A 524 -81.22 37.01 -25.72
N ASP A 525 -80.59 37.12 -24.55
CA ASP A 525 -80.70 38.28 -23.63
C ASP A 525 -79.29 38.79 -23.23
N THR A 526 -79.17 40.02 -22.74
CA THR A 526 -77.92 40.83 -22.73
C THR A 526 -78.01 41.96 -21.68
N PRO A 527 -76.91 42.62 -21.21
CA PRO A 527 -75.58 42.17 -20.78
C PRO A 527 -75.31 42.48 -19.28
N ALA A 528 -74.06 42.30 -18.82
CA ALA A 528 -73.49 43.06 -17.70
C ALA A 528 -72.07 43.55 -18.07
N GLU A 529 -71.70 44.77 -17.65
CA GLU A 529 -70.50 45.51 -18.10
C GLU A 529 -69.47 45.71 -16.94
N PRO A 530 -68.35 46.46 -17.06
CA PRO A 530 -67.05 45.94 -16.64
C PRO A 530 -66.40 46.72 -15.46
N SER A 531 -65.12 46.45 -15.19
CA SER A 531 -64.26 47.30 -14.35
C SER A 531 -62.81 47.30 -14.84
N ALA A 532 -62.12 48.42 -14.66
CA ALA A 532 -60.87 48.77 -15.36
C ALA A 532 -59.77 49.28 -14.39
N PRO A 533 -58.47 49.33 -14.81
CA PRO A 533 -57.32 49.59 -13.93
C PRO A 533 -56.97 51.11 -13.85
N PRO A 534 -56.02 51.52 -12.98
CA PRO A 534 -54.58 51.61 -13.35
C PRO A 534 -53.65 51.16 -12.18
N SER A 535 -52.32 51.38 -12.07
CA SER A 535 -51.41 52.38 -12.67
C SER A 535 -49.92 51.99 -12.66
N THR A 536 -49.08 52.79 -13.35
CA THR A 536 -47.62 52.61 -13.53
C THR A 536 -46.79 53.81 -13.05
N ALA A 537 -45.59 53.56 -12.49
CA ALA A 537 -44.46 54.50 -12.36
C ALA A 537 -43.15 53.66 -12.26
N GLN A 538 -42.15 53.78 -13.15
CA GLN A 538 -41.12 54.85 -13.29
C GLN A 538 -40.06 54.89 -12.16
N LEU A 539 -38.80 55.36 -12.34
CA LEU A 539 -37.79 55.33 -13.42
C LEU A 539 -36.57 56.15 -12.90
N ALA A 540 -35.34 55.58 -12.87
CA ALA A 540 -34.00 56.25 -12.86
C ALA A 540 -32.95 55.40 -12.07
N GLU A 541 -31.64 55.69 -12.07
CA GLU A 541 -30.61 55.91 -13.11
C GLU A 541 -29.30 56.37 -12.41
N THR A 542 -28.14 55.85 -12.82
CA THR A 542 -26.77 56.42 -12.66
C THR A 542 -26.09 56.56 -11.27
N GLY A 543 -24.74 56.58 -11.28
CA GLY A 543 -23.86 56.97 -10.15
C GLY A 543 -22.79 55.93 -9.73
N SER A 544 -21.79 55.56 -10.54
CA SER A 544 -20.47 56.22 -10.71
C SER A 544 -19.44 56.09 -9.55
N ASP A 545 -18.39 55.27 -9.76
CA ASP A 545 -17.16 55.11 -8.93
C ASP A 545 -16.23 56.35 -8.99
N PRO A 546 -15.48 56.68 -7.90
CA PRO A 546 -14.00 56.54 -7.98
C PRO A 546 -13.22 56.25 -6.66
N ARG A 547 -12.46 55.14 -6.65
CA ARG A 547 -11.01 55.00 -6.27
C ARG A 547 -10.50 55.12 -4.80
N GLY A 548 -9.72 54.10 -4.37
CA GLY A 548 -8.51 54.24 -3.50
C GLY A 548 -8.37 53.21 -2.35
N ILE A 549 -7.18 52.85 -1.82
CA ILE A 549 -5.78 53.18 -2.20
C ILE A 549 -4.75 52.22 -1.50
N ARG A 550 -3.69 51.76 -2.20
CA ARG A 550 -2.43 51.08 -1.71
C ARG A 550 -2.58 49.71 -0.97
N GLY A 551 -1.56 48.86 -0.82
CA GLY A 551 -0.16 48.82 -1.30
C GLY A 551 0.44 47.39 -1.16
N ILE A 552 1.37 46.94 -2.02
CA ILE A 552 2.86 47.05 -1.96
C ILE A 552 3.58 45.89 -1.23
N ALA A 553 4.58 45.30 -1.92
CA ALA A 553 5.60 44.30 -1.50
C ALA A 553 5.15 42.83 -1.25
N GLY A 554 5.95 41.80 -1.60
CA GLY A 554 7.15 41.84 -2.45
C GLY A 554 8.01 40.56 -2.56
N ILE A 555 8.79 40.49 -3.66
CA ILE A 555 10.17 39.96 -3.78
C ILE A 555 10.40 38.42 -3.76
N SER A 556 10.65 37.90 -4.98
CA SER A 556 11.70 36.94 -5.39
C SER A 556 11.87 35.55 -4.77
N VAL A 557 11.73 34.52 -5.63
CA VAL A 557 12.69 33.41 -5.71
C VAL A 557 13.11 33.19 -7.17
N ILE A 558 14.41 33.31 -7.44
CA ILE A 558 15.09 32.87 -8.68
C ILE A 558 16.25 31.95 -8.23
N LEU A 559 16.76 31.08 -9.12
CA LEU A 559 17.94 30.20 -8.96
C LEU A 559 17.74 28.70 -8.63
N LEU A 560 16.59 28.09 -8.99
CA LEU A 560 16.49 26.61 -9.04
C LEU A 560 16.09 26.02 -10.41
N THR A 561 15.49 26.81 -11.31
CA THR A 561 14.92 26.33 -12.59
C THR A 561 15.93 26.14 -13.74
N ALA A 562 17.18 26.55 -13.57
CA ALA A 562 18.21 26.49 -14.64
C ALA A 562 19.05 25.19 -14.65
N GLY A 563 19.07 24.40 -13.57
CA GLY A 563 19.89 23.18 -13.49
C GLY A 563 19.23 21.94 -14.10
N LEU A 564 17.92 21.76 -13.87
CA LEU A 564 17.19 20.53 -14.22
C LEU A 564 16.97 20.34 -15.72
N THR A 565 16.83 21.42 -16.49
CA THR A 565 16.64 21.38 -17.95
C THR A 565 17.85 20.87 -18.72
N ALA A 566 19.06 20.99 -18.17
CA ALA A 566 20.28 20.47 -18.78
C ALA A 566 20.38 18.93 -18.70
N ALA A 567 19.95 18.33 -17.58
CA ALA A 567 20.03 16.88 -17.38
C ALA A 567 19.07 16.10 -18.29
N ALA A 568 17.82 16.57 -18.41
CA ALA A 568 16.76 15.91 -19.20
C ALA A 568 17.13 15.78 -20.70
N LEU A 569 17.86 16.76 -21.25
CA LEU A 569 18.30 16.75 -22.65
C LEU A 569 19.41 15.72 -22.95
N VAL A 570 20.16 15.26 -21.95
CA VAL A 570 21.23 14.26 -22.13
C VAL A 570 20.67 12.83 -22.10
N GLN A 571 19.71 12.53 -21.21
CA GLN A 571 19.09 11.20 -21.13
C GLN A 571 18.28 10.85 -22.39
N ARG A 572 17.57 11.81 -23.00
CA ARG A 572 16.78 11.60 -24.23
C ARG A 572 17.59 11.19 -25.47
N ARG A 573 18.93 11.16 -25.42
CA ARG A 573 19.82 10.69 -26.51
C ARG A 573 20.38 9.27 -26.32
N ARG A 574 19.95 8.49 -25.32
CA ARG A 574 20.46 7.12 -25.06
C ARG A 574 19.46 5.98 -25.28
N PHE A 575 18.21 6.27 -25.64
CA PHE A 575 17.15 5.27 -25.91
C PHE A 575 16.58 5.34 -27.33
N GLY A 576 17.40 5.77 -28.30
CA GLY A 576 17.03 5.87 -29.71
C GLY A 576 17.83 4.90 -30.59
N ASP A 577 17.60 3.59 -30.45
CA ASP A 577 17.92 2.56 -31.45
C ASP A 577 17.20 1.25 -31.05
N ALA A 578 15.97 1.06 -31.55
CA ALA A 578 15.18 -0.16 -31.31
C ALA A 578 15.32 -1.12 -32.51
N VAL A 579 15.68 -2.37 -32.24
CA VAL A 579 15.78 -3.42 -33.28
C VAL A 579 14.42 -4.11 -33.44
N PRO A 580 13.80 -4.10 -34.63
CA PRO A 580 12.59 -4.89 -34.88
C PRO A 580 12.96 -6.37 -35.07
N ILE A 581 12.29 -7.24 -34.32
CA ILE A 581 12.36 -8.71 -34.50
C ILE A 581 11.25 -9.13 -35.48
N ARG A 582 11.54 -10.17 -36.28
CA ARG A 582 10.60 -10.90 -37.14
C ARG A 582 10.37 -12.30 -36.58
#